data_AF-A0ABD1PA48-F1
#
_entry.id   AF-A0ABD1PA48-F1
#
_cell.length_a   1.000
_cell.length_b   1.000
_cell.length_c   1.000
_cell.angle_alpha   90.00
_cell.angle_beta   90.00
_cell.angle_gamma   90.00
#
_symmetry.space_group_name_H-M   'P 1'
#
loop_
_entity.id
_entity.type
_entity.pdbx_description
1 polymer ?
#
loop_
_entity_poly.entity_id
_entity_poly.type
_entity_poly.pdbx_seq_one_letter_code
_entity_poly.pdbx_strand_id
1 'polypeptide(L)'
;MGREIVEVLESSNEEKNLPLSLNHISFICNSVKKSVKFYEQVLGFVLIKRPSSFDFEGAWLFNHGIGIHLLEAEKIPKKRGKINPKDNHISFQCSDMDMIIQILEEMKIEYVKAVVKEGGIIVDQIFFHDPDGYMIEICNCQNLPILPLPTSCSLKTSTSSSSSSSASFYGKMQCSGQVEALMMENLAMEMMDISI
;
A
#
# COMPACT_ATOMS: atom_id res chain seq x y z
N MET A 1 -15.15 -61.47 9.06
CA MET A 1 -14.15 -60.46 8.64
C MET A 1 -14.91 -59.17 8.38
N GLY A 2 -15.06 -58.34 9.41
CA GLY A 2 -15.76 -57.06 9.31
C GLY A 2 -14.86 -56.04 8.62
N ARG A 3 -15.41 -55.30 7.66
CA ARG A 3 -14.70 -54.23 6.96
C ARG A 3 -14.56 -53.05 7.91
N GLU A 4 -13.33 -52.67 8.19
CA GLU A 4 -12.96 -51.50 8.97
C GLU A 4 -13.35 -50.25 8.16
N ILE A 5 -14.21 -49.42 8.73
CA ILE A 5 -14.58 -48.11 8.18
C ILE A 5 -13.40 -47.19 8.50
N VAL A 6 -12.62 -46.84 7.49
CA VAL A 6 -11.59 -45.81 7.61
C VAL A 6 -12.33 -44.47 7.54
N GLU A 7 -12.56 -43.85 8.70
CA GLU A 7 -12.94 -42.44 8.78
C GLU A 7 -11.79 -41.60 8.22
N VAL A 8 -11.99 -41.09 7.01
CA VAL A 8 -11.14 -40.04 6.44
C VAL A 8 -11.43 -38.78 7.22
N LEU A 9 -10.56 -38.47 8.18
CA LEU A 9 -10.54 -37.18 8.86
C LEU A 9 -10.15 -36.12 7.82
N GLU A 10 -11.15 -35.45 7.25
CA GLU A 10 -10.95 -34.20 6.53
C GLU A 10 -10.40 -33.17 7.52
N SER A 11 -9.09 -32.92 7.45
CA SER A 11 -8.48 -31.82 8.18
C SER A 11 -8.92 -30.52 7.53
N SER A 12 -9.97 -29.91 8.05
CA SER A 12 -10.33 -28.53 7.73
C SER A 12 -9.19 -27.64 8.23
N ASN A 13 -8.37 -27.18 7.29
CA ASN A 13 -7.37 -26.17 7.57
C ASN A 13 -8.12 -24.83 7.69
N GLU A 14 -8.70 -24.55 8.85
CA GLU A 14 -9.35 -23.26 9.11
C GLU A 14 -8.29 -22.17 9.01
N GLU A 15 -8.32 -21.42 7.90
CA GLU A 15 -7.52 -20.21 7.73
C GLU A 15 -7.87 -19.24 8.86
N LYS A 16 -6.95 -19.07 9.80
CA LYS A 16 -7.07 -18.08 10.87
C LYS A 16 -6.92 -16.69 10.28
N ASN A 17 -8.04 -16.09 9.90
CA ASN A 17 -8.10 -14.67 9.57
C ASN A 17 -7.94 -13.84 10.84
N LEU A 18 -6.93 -12.97 10.86
CA LEU A 18 -6.69 -12.03 11.95
C LEU A 18 -7.56 -10.78 11.72
N PRO A 19 -8.38 -10.33 12.69
CA PRO A 19 -9.24 -9.16 12.55
C PRO A 19 -8.44 -7.87 12.78
N LEU A 20 -7.49 -7.59 11.90
CA LEU A 20 -6.58 -6.44 12.00
C LEU A 20 -6.85 -5.43 10.87
N SER A 21 -6.76 -4.15 11.20
CA SER A 21 -6.74 -3.04 10.24
C SER A 21 -5.67 -2.03 10.64
N LEU A 22 -5.21 -1.23 9.66
CA LEU A 22 -4.32 -0.12 9.95
C LEU A 22 -5.08 0.91 10.79
N ASN A 23 -4.61 1.15 12.01
CA ASN A 23 -5.25 2.11 12.91
C ASN A 23 -4.68 3.53 12.75
N HIS A 24 -3.35 3.66 12.81
CA HIS A 24 -2.67 4.92 12.64
C HIS A 24 -1.23 4.73 12.18
N ILE A 25 -0.65 5.80 11.66
CA ILE A 25 0.78 5.95 11.40
C ILE A 25 1.35 7.04 12.31
N SER A 26 2.63 6.95 12.62
CA SER A 26 3.31 7.87 13.53
C SER A 26 4.53 8.49 12.87
N PHE A 27 4.63 9.82 12.91
CA PHE A 27 5.74 10.59 12.36
C PHE A 27 6.35 11.50 13.41
N ILE A 28 7.68 11.56 13.38
CA ILE A 28 8.44 12.57 14.13
C ILE A 28 8.59 13.77 13.21
N CYS A 29 8.24 14.95 13.67
CA CYS A 29 8.22 16.18 12.87
C CYS A 29 8.98 17.32 13.57
N ASN A 30 9.61 18.20 12.81
CA ASN A 30 10.36 19.32 13.40
C ASN A 30 9.42 20.43 13.89
N SER A 31 8.17 20.43 13.41
CA SER A 31 7.16 21.40 13.82
C SER A 31 5.77 20.82 13.61
N VAL A 32 5.08 20.52 14.70
CA VAL A 32 3.70 20.01 14.71
C VAL A 32 2.79 20.96 13.93
N LYS A 33 2.95 22.28 14.12
CA LYS A 33 2.15 23.29 13.40
C LYS A 33 2.32 23.21 11.88
N LYS A 34 3.55 23.03 11.37
CA LYS A 34 3.80 22.92 9.93
C LYS A 34 3.21 21.63 9.36
N SER A 35 3.41 20.52 10.08
CA SER A 35 2.94 19.21 9.64
C SER A 35 1.42 19.11 9.70
N VAL A 36 0.76 19.62 10.76
CA VAL A 36 -0.71 19.73 10.82
C VAL A 36 -1.24 20.50 9.61
N LYS A 37 -0.71 21.71 9.35
CA LYS A 37 -1.14 22.51 8.20
C LYS A 37 -0.98 21.76 6.88
N PHE A 38 0.14 21.05 6.70
CA PHE A 38 0.35 20.24 5.51
C PHE A 38 -0.69 19.12 5.38
N TYR A 39 -0.88 18.30 6.41
CA TYR A 39 -1.81 17.16 6.35
C TYR A 39 -3.27 17.60 6.20
N GLU A 40 -3.65 18.72 6.80
CA GLU A 40 -4.99 19.30 6.61
C GLU A 40 -5.20 19.83 5.18
N GLN A 41 -4.22 20.58 4.64
CA GLN A 41 -4.39 21.26 3.34
C GLN A 41 -4.15 20.35 2.14
N VAL A 42 -3.18 19.44 2.23
CA VAL A 42 -2.77 18.58 1.11
C VAL A 42 -3.58 17.28 1.08
N LEU A 43 -3.79 16.67 2.24
CA LEU A 43 -4.41 15.34 2.36
C LEU A 43 -5.81 15.38 2.99
N GLY A 44 -6.30 16.56 3.36
CA GLY A 44 -7.65 16.74 3.91
C GLY A 44 -7.84 16.13 5.30
N PHE A 45 -6.78 15.88 6.06
CA PHE A 45 -6.92 15.39 7.44
C PHE A 45 -7.57 16.44 8.34
N VAL A 46 -8.16 16.00 9.45
CA VAL A 46 -8.66 16.93 10.49
C VAL A 46 -7.95 16.71 11.81
N LEU A 47 -7.62 17.79 12.50
CA LEU A 47 -7.09 17.72 13.87
C LEU A 47 -8.16 17.18 14.83
N ILE A 48 -7.79 16.19 15.64
CA ILE A 48 -8.67 15.58 16.65
C ILE A 48 -8.15 15.78 18.07
N LYS A 49 -9.04 15.58 19.06
CA LYS A 49 -8.69 15.70 20.47
C LYS A 49 -7.65 14.64 20.85
N ARG A 50 -6.52 15.10 21.40
CA ARG A 50 -5.48 14.26 21.97
C ARG A 50 -5.78 13.95 23.45
N PRO A 51 -5.44 12.74 23.95
CA PRO A 51 -5.47 12.44 25.38
C PRO A 51 -4.61 13.42 26.19
N SER A 52 -5.13 13.90 27.32
CA SER A 52 -4.45 14.88 28.16
C SER A 52 -3.29 14.33 28.98
N SER A 53 -3.08 13.02 28.97
CA SER A 53 -2.02 12.34 29.73
C SER A 53 -0.64 12.43 29.07
N PHE A 54 -0.53 13.02 27.88
CA PHE A 54 0.75 13.14 27.19
C PHE A 54 1.39 14.51 27.46
N ASP A 55 2.67 14.50 27.79
CA ASP A 55 3.48 15.64 28.23
C ASP A 55 4.49 16.14 27.18
N PHE A 56 4.44 15.58 25.96
CA PHE A 56 5.26 16.00 24.83
C PHE A 56 4.45 16.81 23.81
N GLU A 57 5.12 17.65 23.01
CA GLU A 57 4.48 18.38 21.91
C GLU A 57 4.10 17.44 20.76
N GLY A 58 2.83 17.47 20.36
CA GLY A 58 2.29 16.53 19.37
C GLY A 58 0.83 16.77 19.01
N ALA A 59 0.41 16.21 17.89
CA ALA A 59 -0.95 16.33 17.36
C ALA A 59 -1.46 14.98 16.85
N TRP A 60 -2.77 14.77 16.97
CA TRP A 60 -3.45 13.63 16.37
C TRP A 60 -4.37 14.15 15.28
N LEU A 61 -4.25 13.60 14.08
CA LEU A 61 -5.14 13.86 12.97
C LEU A 61 -5.86 12.58 12.56
N PHE A 62 -7.04 12.71 11.98
CA PHE A 62 -7.81 11.57 11.50
C PHE A 62 -8.53 11.94 10.20
N ASN A 63 -8.46 11.06 9.21
CA ASN A 63 -9.34 10.99 8.05
C ASN A 63 -9.10 9.67 7.30
N HIS A 64 -9.91 9.36 6.29
CA HIS A 64 -9.71 8.19 5.40
C HIS A 64 -9.63 6.85 6.15
N GLY A 65 -10.26 6.78 7.34
CA GLY A 65 -10.23 5.60 8.21
C GLY A 65 -8.93 5.37 8.98
N ILE A 66 -7.94 6.28 8.89
CA ILE A 66 -6.64 6.15 9.56
C ILE A 66 -6.27 7.39 10.39
N GLY A 67 -5.51 7.17 11.46
CA GLY A 67 -4.90 8.25 12.25
C GLY A 67 -3.49 8.64 11.77
N ILE A 68 -3.13 9.91 11.91
CA ILE A 68 -1.73 10.38 11.86
C ILE A 68 -1.38 10.96 13.23
N HIS A 69 -0.40 10.35 13.90
CA HIS A 69 0.17 10.85 15.14
C HIS A 69 1.48 11.59 14.85
N LEU A 70 1.52 12.88 15.16
CA LEU A 70 2.69 13.73 15.04
C LEU A 70 3.36 13.90 16.40
N LEU A 71 4.66 13.68 16.46
CA LEU A 71 5.49 13.90 17.63
C LEU A 71 6.57 14.92 17.30
N GLU A 72 6.65 16.02 18.05
CA GLU A 72 7.70 17.02 17.82
C GLU A 72 9.04 16.55 18.38
N ALA A 73 10.13 16.73 17.63
CA ALA A 73 11.49 16.51 18.13
C ALA A 73 12.49 17.49 17.51
N GLU A 74 13.47 17.94 18.31
CA GLU A 74 14.49 18.91 17.87
C GLU A 74 15.51 18.33 16.88
N LYS A 75 15.75 17.02 16.92
CA LYS A 75 16.74 16.33 16.09
C LYS A 75 16.09 15.19 15.33
N ILE A 76 15.73 15.45 14.08
CA ILE A 76 15.19 14.46 13.17
C ILE A 76 16.26 14.09 12.15
N PRO A 77 16.49 12.79 11.87
CA PRO A 77 17.33 12.39 10.76
C PRO A 77 16.85 13.10 9.48
N LYS A 78 17.74 13.80 8.79
CA LYS A 78 17.37 14.48 7.53
C LYS A 78 16.92 13.43 6.51
N LYS A 79 15.63 13.43 6.17
CA LYS A 79 15.06 12.53 5.16
C LYS A 79 14.95 13.14 3.77
N ARG A 80 15.29 14.43 3.62
CA ARG A 80 15.21 15.14 2.34
C ARG A 80 16.32 14.72 1.37
N GLY A 81 16.13 13.57 0.74
CA GLY A 81 16.74 13.21 -0.54
C GLY A 81 15.88 13.67 -1.72
N LYS A 82 16.33 13.33 -2.94
CA LYS A 82 15.50 13.45 -4.14
C LYS A 82 14.28 12.51 -4.03
N ILE A 83 13.14 12.92 -4.55
CA ILE A 83 11.96 12.03 -4.64
C ILE A 83 12.35 10.78 -5.42
N ASN A 84 12.21 9.63 -4.77
CA ASN A 84 12.52 8.31 -5.32
C ASN A 84 11.32 7.38 -5.12
N PRO A 85 10.51 7.11 -6.15
CA PRO A 85 9.35 6.21 -6.07
C PRO A 85 9.61 4.79 -5.50
N LYS A 86 10.88 4.41 -5.33
CA LYS A 86 11.30 3.12 -4.76
C LYS A 86 11.63 3.15 -3.27
N ASP A 87 11.61 4.32 -2.63
CA ASP A 87 11.84 4.43 -1.18
C ASP A 87 10.58 4.09 -0.38
N ASN A 88 10.74 3.89 0.93
CA ASN A 88 9.62 3.65 1.84
C ASN A 88 8.64 4.83 1.83
N HIS A 89 7.36 4.56 1.64
CA HIS A 89 6.29 5.55 1.61
C HIS A 89 5.01 5.02 2.26
N ILE A 90 4.13 5.95 2.62
CA ILE A 90 2.71 5.65 2.83
C ILE A 90 1.96 5.96 1.54
N SER A 91 0.92 5.19 1.22
CA SER A 91 0.15 5.36 0.00
C SER A 91 -1.32 5.62 0.31
N PHE A 92 -1.93 6.57 -0.39
CA PHE A 92 -3.37 6.82 -0.34
C PHE A 92 -4.00 6.57 -1.70
N GLN A 93 -5.12 5.86 -1.66
CA GLN A 93 -5.96 5.65 -2.82
C GLN A 93 -6.67 6.96 -3.20
N CYS A 94 -6.67 7.31 -4.49
CA CYS A 94 -7.36 8.49 -5.00
C CYS A 94 -8.05 8.19 -6.33
N SER A 95 -9.27 8.70 -6.48
CA SER A 95 -10.03 8.63 -7.73
C SER A 95 -9.84 9.87 -8.62
N ASP A 96 -9.34 10.98 -8.07
CA ASP A 96 -9.15 12.24 -8.78
C ASP A 96 -7.71 12.75 -8.55
N MET A 97 -6.82 12.28 -9.42
CA MET A 97 -5.40 12.61 -9.36
C MET A 97 -5.14 14.09 -9.70
N ASP A 98 -5.97 14.67 -10.58
CA ASP A 98 -5.80 16.04 -11.05
C ASP A 98 -6.08 17.04 -9.93
N MET A 99 -7.07 16.78 -9.07
CA MET A 99 -7.31 17.58 -7.88
C MET A 99 -6.08 17.64 -6.96
N ILE A 100 -5.43 16.50 -6.73
CA ILE A 100 -4.21 16.45 -5.91
C ILE A 100 -3.07 17.22 -6.57
N ILE A 101 -2.87 17.07 -7.87
CA ILE A 101 -1.84 17.80 -8.62
C ILE A 101 -2.03 19.30 -8.47
N GLN A 102 -3.27 19.80 -8.61
CA GLN A 102 -3.59 21.22 -8.45
C GLN A 102 -3.19 21.72 -7.05
N ILE A 103 -3.55 20.99 -5.99
CA ILE A 103 -3.19 21.35 -4.61
C ILE A 103 -1.65 21.40 -4.44
N LEU A 104 -0.94 20.42 -4.97
CA LEU A 104 0.53 20.37 -4.88
C LEU A 104 1.18 21.55 -5.62
N GLU A 105 0.66 21.91 -6.80
CA GLU A 105 1.15 23.04 -7.60
C GLU A 105 0.88 24.39 -6.92
N GLU A 106 -0.33 24.60 -6.39
CA GLU A 106 -0.71 25.80 -5.63
C GLU A 106 0.18 25.99 -4.40
N MET A 107 0.49 24.90 -3.71
CA MET A 107 1.33 24.90 -2.52
C MET A 107 2.84 24.84 -2.84
N LYS A 108 3.21 24.76 -4.13
CA LYS A 108 4.61 24.68 -4.61
C LYS A 108 5.37 23.49 -4.01
N ILE A 109 4.70 22.35 -3.89
CA ILE A 109 5.29 21.10 -3.42
C ILE A 109 5.85 20.35 -4.63
N GLU A 110 7.12 19.98 -4.56
CA GLU A 110 7.76 19.15 -5.59
C GLU A 110 7.14 17.74 -5.59
N TYR A 111 6.84 17.22 -6.78
CA TYR A 111 6.27 15.88 -6.94
C TYR A 111 6.84 15.18 -8.19
N VAL A 112 6.75 13.85 -8.22
CA VAL A 112 7.09 13.00 -9.37
C VAL A 112 5.89 12.14 -9.72
N LYS A 113 5.56 12.03 -11.01
CA LYS A 113 4.56 11.09 -11.51
C LYS A 113 5.21 9.78 -11.97
N ALA A 114 4.55 8.66 -11.74
CA ALA A 114 4.90 7.37 -12.32
C ALA A 114 3.63 6.68 -12.84
N VAL A 115 3.82 5.74 -13.77
CA VAL A 115 2.74 4.96 -14.36
C VAL A 115 3.13 3.50 -14.39
N VAL A 116 2.26 2.65 -13.87
CA VAL A 116 2.35 1.19 -13.98
C VAL A 116 1.35 0.72 -15.03
N LYS A 117 1.77 -0.22 -15.88
CA LYS A 117 0.94 -0.83 -16.91
C LYS A 117 1.04 -2.35 -16.78
N GLU A 118 -0.08 -3.00 -16.51
CA GLU A 118 -0.15 -4.46 -16.33
C GLU A 118 -1.48 -4.97 -16.90
N GLY A 119 -1.45 -5.98 -17.78
CA GLY A 119 -2.68 -6.57 -18.31
C GLY A 119 -3.64 -5.61 -19.01
N GLY A 120 -3.15 -4.48 -19.55
CA GLY A 120 -3.99 -3.42 -20.14
C GLY A 120 -4.57 -2.42 -19.13
N ILE A 121 -4.36 -2.64 -17.83
CA ILE A 121 -4.72 -1.72 -16.75
C ILE A 121 -3.61 -0.68 -16.60
N ILE A 122 -4.00 0.56 -16.36
CA ILE A 122 -3.10 1.68 -16.08
C ILE A 122 -3.31 2.11 -14.63
N VAL A 123 -2.20 2.19 -13.88
CA VAL A 123 -2.16 2.78 -12.55
C VAL A 123 -1.27 4.01 -12.58
N ASP A 124 -1.82 5.14 -12.15
CA ASP A 124 -1.12 6.41 -11.99
C ASP A 124 -0.69 6.55 -10.53
N GLN A 125 0.50 7.10 -10.34
CA GLN A 125 1.10 7.33 -9.04
C GLN A 125 1.70 8.74 -8.99
N ILE A 126 1.55 9.43 -7.86
CA ILE A 126 2.18 10.72 -7.58
C ILE A 126 2.95 10.58 -6.26
N PHE A 127 4.23 10.91 -6.29
CA PHE A 127 5.13 10.85 -5.13
C PHE A 127 5.58 12.25 -4.75
N PHE A 128 5.52 12.57 -3.46
CA PHE A 128 6.03 13.82 -2.89
C PHE A 128 6.46 13.63 -1.45
N HIS A 129 7.06 14.66 -0.87
CA HIS A 129 7.45 14.65 0.53
C HIS A 129 6.53 15.54 1.38
N ASP A 130 6.32 15.12 2.62
CA ASP A 130 5.82 15.99 3.67
C ASP A 130 6.89 17.06 4.08
N PRO A 131 6.58 17.98 5.02
CA PRO A 131 7.53 19.00 5.45
C PRO A 131 8.86 18.46 5.96
N ASP A 132 8.87 17.27 6.54
CA ASP A 132 10.02 16.64 7.18
C ASP A 132 10.74 15.60 6.30
N GLY A 133 10.23 15.33 5.09
CA GLY A 133 10.83 14.42 4.11
C GLY A 133 10.29 13.00 4.14
N TYR A 134 9.15 12.73 4.79
CA TYR A 134 8.44 11.47 4.66
C TYR A 134 7.78 11.39 3.30
N MET A 135 7.99 10.27 2.60
CA MET A 135 7.45 10.07 1.27
C MET A 135 5.99 9.65 1.33
N ILE A 136 5.18 10.31 0.52
CA ILE A 136 3.76 10.06 0.35
C ILE A 136 3.53 9.71 -1.11
N GLU A 137 2.80 8.63 -1.33
CA GLU A 137 2.27 8.23 -2.61
C GLU A 137 0.76 8.49 -2.64
N ILE A 138 0.28 9.02 -3.76
CA ILE A 138 -1.13 8.99 -4.14
C ILE A 138 -1.23 8.08 -5.36
N CYS A 139 -2.08 7.07 -5.30
CA CYS A 139 -2.25 6.15 -6.43
C CYS A 139 -3.70 5.75 -6.66
N ASN A 140 -3.99 5.27 -7.86
CA ASN A 140 -5.23 4.58 -8.18
C ASN A 140 -5.06 3.04 -8.21
N CYS A 141 -4.23 2.52 -7.30
CA CYS A 141 -3.79 1.12 -7.27
C CYS A 141 -4.95 0.09 -7.21
N GLN A 142 -6.12 0.47 -6.69
CA GLN A 142 -7.32 -0.39 -6.70
C GLN A 142 -7.75 -0.85 -8.09
N ASN A 143 -7.27 -0.20 -9.15
CA ASN A 143 -7.53 -0.64 -10.52
C ASN A 143 -6.88 -2.00 -10.82
N LEU A 144 -5.83 -2.39 -10.10
CA LEU A 144 -5.18 -3.70 -10.26
C LEU A 144 -5.87 -4.76 -9.39
N PRO A 145 -6.15 -5.96 -9.94
CA PRO A 145 -6.69 -7.06 -9.16
C PRO A 145 -5.66 -7.54 -8.13
N ILE A 146 -6.12 -7.74 -6.89
CA ILE A 146 -5.30 -8.35 -5.83
C ILE A 146 -5.41 -9.86 -6.00
N LEU A 147 -4.35 -10.48 -6.50
CA LEU A 147 -4.26 -11.92 -6.71
C LEU A 147 -3.25 -12.51 -5.71
N PRO A 148 -3.70 -13.21 -4.65
CA PRO A 148 -2.81 -13.91 -3.73
C PRO A 148 -1.94 -14.91 -4.50
N LEU A 149 -0.64 -14.93 -4.20
CA LEU A 149 0.24 -15.93 -4.80
C LEU A 149 -0.05 -17.31 -4.19
N PRO A 150 -0.06 -18.38 -5.01
CA PRO A 150 -0.14 -19.75 -4.49
C PRO A 150 1.01 -20.01 -3.52
N THR A 151 0.74 -20.75 -2.44
CA THR A 151 1.73 -21.12 -1.41
C THR A 151 2.95 -21.87 -1.95
N SER A 152 2.85 -22.46 -3.14
CA SER A 152 3.95 -23.14 -3.85
C SER A 152 4.91 -22.19 -4.58
N CYS A 153 4.57 -20.90 -4.71
CA CYS A 153 5.44 -19.91 -5.34
C CYS A 153 6.52 -19.43 -4.36
N SER A 154 7.74 -19.97 -4.50
CA SER A 154 8.89 -19.51 -3.72
C SER A 154 9.42 -18.18 -4.24
N LEU A 155 9.73 -17.24 -3.33
CA LEU A 155 10.48 -16.02 -3.66
C LEU A 155 11.87 -16.41 -4.20
N LYS A 156 12.14 -16.09 -5.46
CA LYS A 156 13.48 -16.31 -6.04
C LYS A 156 14.48 -15.39 -5.33
N THR A 157 15.45 -15.96 -4.62
CA THR A 157 16.65 -15.23 -4.21
C THR A 157 17.53 -15.06 -5.44
N SER A 158 17.77 -13.82 -5.85
CA SER A 158 18.70 -13.53 -6.94
C SER A 158 20.12 -13.81 -6.48
N THR A 159 20.67 -14.98 -6.82
CA THR A 159 22.12 -15.18 -6.86
C THR A 159 22.65 -14.52 -8.12
N SER A 160 23.52 -13.53 -7.94
CA SER A 160 24.19 -12.79 -8.99
C SER A 160 25.03 -13.74 -9.86
N SER A 161 24.61 -13.92 -11.12
CA SER A 161 25.55 -14.24 -12.20
C SER A 161 25.35 -13.22 -13.31
N SER A 162 26.43 -12.51 -13.59
CA SER A 162 26.53 -11.45 -14.58
C SER A 162 26.28 -12.00 -15.98
N SER A 163 25.22 -11.54 -16.64
CA SER A 163 25.26 -11.26 -18.07
C SER A 163 24.19 -10.23 -18.44
N SER A 164 24.61 -9.26 -19.23
CA SER A 164 23.86 -8.12 -19.69
C SER A 164 22.75 -8.52 -20.66
N SER A 165 21.51 -8.21 -20.32
CA SER A 165 20.47 -7.88 -21.29
C SER A 165 19.35 -7.14 -20.58
N SER A 166 18.93 -6.02 -21.16
CA SER A 166 17.78 -5.20 -20.75
C SER A 166 16.54 -6.08 -20.54
N ALA A 167 16.10 -6.20 -19.29
CA ALA A 167 14.89 -6.93 -18.92
C ALA A 167 14.02 -6.07 -18.00
N SER A 168 12.74 -6.00 -18.33
CA SER A 168 11.67 -5.44 -17.51
C SER A 168 11.75 -6.00 -16.08
N PHE A 169 11.67 -5.11 -15.08
CA PHE A 169 11.98 -5.40 -13.67
C PHE A 169 10.83 -6.09 -12.91
N TYR A 170 9.89 -6.73 -13.62
CA TYR A 170 9.07 -7.77 -13.00
C TYR A 170 9.89 -9.06 -13.02
N GLY A 171 10.23 -9.58 -11.83
CA GLY A 171 10.96 -10.84 -11.71
C GLY A 171 10.31 -11.90 -12.59
N LYS A 172 11.09 -12.50 -13.50
CA LYS A 172 10.58 -13.50 -14.45
C LYS A 172 10.07 -14.71 -13.66
N MET A 173 8.77 -14.74 -13.39
CA MET A 173 8.06 -15.80 -12.69
C MET A 173 7.55 -16.77 -13.74
N GLN A 174 7.78 -18.07 -13.53
CA GLN A 174 7.28 -19.11 -14.41
C GLN A 174 6.43 -20.03 -13.53
N CYS A 175 5.13 -19.84 -13.58
CA CYS A 175 4.18 -20.81 -13.06
C CYS A 175 3.84 -21.78 -14.20
N SER A 176 3.85 -23.08 -13.92
CA SER A 176 3.29 -24.09 -14.84
C SER A 176 1.82 -23.78 -15.11
N GLY A 177 1.32 -24.14 -16.30
CA GLY A 177 0.00 -23.76 -16.85
C GLY A 177 -1.26 -24.21 -16.08
N GLN A 178 -1.15 -24.52 -14.79
CA GLN A 178 -2.26 -24.77 -13.89
C GLN A 178 -2.95 -23.48 -13.42
N VAL A 179 -2.27 -22.33 -13.51
CA VAL A 179 -2.85 -21.04 -13.07
C VAL A 179 -3.97 -20.60 -14.01
N GLU A 180 -3.83 -20.74 -15.33
CA GLU A 180 -4.89 -20.41 -16.30
C GLU A 180 -6.19 -21.21 -16.06
N ALA A 181 -6.07 -22.47 -15.64
CA ALA A 181 -7.23 -23.32 -15.32
C ALA A 181 -7.99 -22.82 -14.08
N LEU A 182 -7.27 -22.39 -13.04
CA LEU A 182 -7.85 -21.80 -11.82
C LEU A 182 -8.54 -20.46 -12.09
N MET A 183 -8.02 -19.64 -13.01
CA MET A 183 -8.66 -18.39 -13.41
C MET A 183 -9.98 -18.63 -14.15
N MET A 184 -10.03 -19.67 -14.99
CA MET A 184 -11.25 -20.06 -15.71
C MET A 184 -12.32 -20.65 -14.78
N GLU A 185 -11.92 -21.40 -13.74
CA GLU A 185 -12.86 -21.93 -12.74
C GLU A 185 -13.47 -20.84 -11.86
N ASN A 186 -12.67 -19.88 -11.37
CA ASN A 186 -13.20 -18.78 -10.54
C ASN A 186 -14.13 -17.85 -11.32
N LEU A 187 -13.83 -17.56 -12.60
CA LEU A 187 -14.72 -16.78 -13.45
C LEU A 187 -16.05 -17.50 -13.73
N ALA A 188 -16.00 -18.82 -13.93
CA ALA A 188 -17.21 -19.63 -14.10
C ALA A 188 -18.06 -19.70 -12.82
N MET A 189 -17.42 -19.70 -11.65
CA MET A 189 -18.08 -19.69 -10.35
C MET A 189 -18.77 -18.35 -10.07
N GLU A 190 -18.13 -17.22 -10.40
CA GLU A 190 -18.75 -15.89 -10.29
C GLU A 190 -19.93 -15.70 -11.27
N MET A 191 -19.91 -16.34 -12.45
CA MET A 191 -21.03 -16.29 -13.39
C MET A 191 -22.28 -17.07 -12.92
N MET A 192 -22.14 -18.00 -11.98
CA MET A 192 -23.28 -18.75 -11.43
C MET A 192 -24.05 -17.94 -10.35
N ASP A 193 -23.40 -16.98 -9.69
CA ASP A 193 -23.99 -16.17 -8.62
C ASP A 193 -24.79 -14.94 -9.12
N ILE A 194 -24.87 -14.71 -10.44
CA ILE A 194 -25.62 -13.59 -11.05
C ILE A 194 -26.95 -14.08 -11.66
N SER A 195 -27.26 -15.38 -11.58
CA SER A 195 -28.47 -15.98 -12.18
C SER A 195 -29.52 -16.45 -11.17
N ILE A 196 -29.78 -15.70 -10.09
CA ILE A 196 -30.97 -15.87 -9.23
C ILE A 196 -31.86 -14.63 -9.29
#